data_AF-A0A399F7R0-F1
#
_entry.id   AF-A0A399F7R0-F1
#
_cell.length_a   1.000
_cell.length_b   1.000
_cell.length_c   1.000
_cell.angle_alpha   90.00
_cell.angle_beta   90.00
_cell.angle_gamma   90.00
#
_symmetry.space_group_name_H-M   'P 1'
#
loop_
_entity.id
_entity.type
_entity.pdbx_description
1 polymer ?
#
loop_
_entity_poly.entity_id
_entity_poly.type
_entity_poly.pdbx_seq_one_letter_code
_entity_poly.pdbx_strand_id
1 'polypeptide(L)'
;MSLITEALLDDLKRRTGFTEQHVRVLQNLGRCMTPMASEVALAFYDYLGRDPEMRAILWAVPGRVERLYGRFADWYRELFSGVYDEHYAENRRRIGLVHARLGIRPGFIIPAMGIVQELSLEHMNTVLKATELYAAVEAFEKIIAIELAIIQESYGEAVEAGIRAGMASSEAALTQGAELLLREKA
;
A
#
# COMPACT_ATOMS: atom_id res chain seq x y z
N MET A 1 -3.34 20.61 1.51
CA MET A 1 -2.51 19.82 2.44
C MET A 1 -3.39 19.39 3.60
N SER A 2 -3.30 18.14 4.02
CA SER A 2 -4.30 17.45 4.84
C SER A 2 -3.67 17.10 6.18
N LEU A 3 -3.85 17.97 7.18
CA LEU A 3 -3.35 17.78 8.56
C LEU A 3 -3.74 16.41 9.18
N ILE A 4 -4.76 15.76 8.65
CA ILE A 4 -5.25 14.45 9.08
C ILE A 4 -4.27 13.32 8.70
N THR A 5 -3.64 13.37 7.53
CA THR A 5 -2.74 12.29 7.07
C THR A 5 -1.40 12.32 7.78
N GLU A 6 -0.89 13.52 8.09
CA GLU A 6 0.33 13.68 8.89
C GLU A 6 0.13 13.15 10.31
N ALA A 7 -0.97 13.57 10.97
CA ALA A 7 -1.30 13.08 12.31
C ALA A 7 -1.48 11.56 12.36
N LEU A 8 -2.12 10.97 11.35
CA LEU A 8 -2.25 9.51 11.23
C LEU A 8 -0.89 8.83 11.10
N LEU A 9 -0.01 9.33 10.22
CA LEU A 9 1.31 8.75 10.02
C LEU A 9 2.14 8.76 11.32
N ASP A 10 2.14 9.88 12.04
CA ASP A 10 2.85 9.99 13.31
C ASP A 10 2.29 9.05 14.39
N ASP A 11 0.97 8.89 14.42
CA ASP A 11 0.29 7.91 15.27
C ASP A 11 0.72 6.48 14.96
N LEU A 12 0.77 6.11 13.68
CA LEU A 12 1.16 4.78 13.24
C LEU A 12 2.64 4.52 13.51
N LYS A 13 3.52 5.49 13.27
CA LYS A 13 4.94 5.38 13.63
C LYS A 13 5.11 5.16 15.14
N ARG A 14 4.38 5.92 15.97
CA ARG A 14 4.42 5.76 17.43
C ARG A 14 3.91 4.38 17.87
N ARG A 15 2.78 3.92 17.34
CA ARG A 15 2.17 2.61 17.69
C ARG A 15 3.04 1.42 17.29
N THR A 16 3.70 1.51 16.14
CA THR A 16 4.59 0.44 15.63
C THR A 16 6.00 0.52 16.22
N GLY A 17 6.36 1.63 16.86
CA GLY A 17 7.74 1.91 17.26
C GLY A 17 8.67 2.13 16.05
N PHE A 18 8.14 2.64 14.94
CA PHE A 18 8.91 2.99 13.76
C PHE A 18 9.74 4.25 14.03
N THR A 19 11.06 4.08 14.06
CA THR A 19 12.04 5.12 14.43
C THR A 19 12.96 5.47 13.27
N GLU A 20 13.73 6.55 13.43
CA GLU A 20 14.81 6.94 12.52
C GLU A 20 15.85 5.84 12.22
N GLN A 21 16.02 4.87 13.14
CA GLN A 21 16.89 3.72 12.86
C GLN A 21 16.31 2.83 11.78
N HIS A 22 15.00 2.58 11.81
CA HIS A 22 14.30 1.80 10.79
C HIS A 22 14.30 2.52 9.44
N VAL A 23 14.16 3.85 9.44
CA VAL A 23 14.29 4.68 8.23
C VAL A 23 15.65 4.46 7.56
N ARG A 24 16.74 4.54 8.33
CA ARG A 24 18.10 4.28 7.83
C ARG A 24 18.28 2.85 7.32
N VAL A 25 17.70 1.86 8.00
CA VAL A 25 17.75 0.46 7.56
C VAL A 25 17.04 0.31 6.21
N LEU A 26 15.82 0.81 6.06
CA LEU A 26 15.05 0.73 4.82
C LEU A 26 15.76 1.46 3.67
N GLN A 27 16.30 2.65 3.93
CA GLN A 27 17.07 3.38 2.92
C GLN A 27 18.31 2.59 2.44
N ASN A 28 18.99 1.90 3.36
CA ASN A 28 20.12 1.04 3.00
C ASN A 28 19.70 -0.22 2.23
N LEU A 29 18.59 -0.83 2.63
CA LEU A 29 17.98 -1.97 1.93
C LEU A 29 17.60 -1.61 0.49
N GLY A 30 17.31 -0.35 0.20
CA GLY A 30 16.97 0.11 -1.14
C GLY A 30 17.96 -0.35 -2.23
N ARG A 31 19.25 -0.51 -1.91
CA ARG A 31 20.27 -0.98 -2.86
C ARG A 31 20.00 -2.39 -3.40
N CYS A 32 19.50 -3.30 -2.57
CA CYS A 32 19.21 -4.69 -2.95
C CYS A 32 17.71 -4.93 -3.19
N MET A 33 16.83 -4.19 -2.53
CA MET A 33 15.39 -4.40 -2.65
C MET A 33 14.78 -3.67 -3.86
N THR A 34 15.17 -2.44 -4.18
CA THR A 34 14.55 -1.69 -5.30
C THR A 34 14.68 -2.36 -6.69
N PRO A 35 15.76 -3.11 -7.01
CA PRO A 35 15.83 -3.89 -8.25
C PRO A 35 14.75 -4.97 -8.37
N MET A 36 14.25 -5.51 -7.25
CA MET A 36 13.20 -6.53 -7.25
C MET A 36 11.82 -6.02 -7.63
N ALA A 37 11.61 -4.70 -7.67
CA ALA A 37 10.28 -4.10 -7.77
C ALA A 37 9.45 -4.64 -8.94
N SER A 38 10.10 -4.94 -10.08
CA SER A 38 9.41 -5.50 -11.25
C SER A 38 9.02 -6.97 -11.07
N GLU A 39 9.84 -7.75 -10.38
CA GLU A 39 9.55 -9.15 -10.08
C GLU A 39 8.41 -9.27 -9.05
N VAL A 40 8.46 -8.46 -8.00
CA VAL A 40 7.38 -8.41 -7.00
C VAL A 40 6.08 -7.93 -7.63
N ALA A 41 6.13 -6.92 -8.51
CA ALA A 41 4.95 -6.47 -9.25
C ALA A 41 4.36 -7.59 -10.12
N LEU A 42 5.22 -8.34 -10.84
CA LEU A 42 4.82 -9.49 -11.64
C LEU A 42 4.04 -10.51 -10.81
N ALA A 43 4.65 -10.98 -9.71
CA ALA A 43 4.05 -11.95 -8.82
C ALA A 43 2.74 -11.46 -8.19
N PHE A 44 2.66 -10.18 -7.82
CA PHE A 44 1.46 -9.57 -7.25
C PHE A 44 0.27 -9.61 -8.22
N TYR A 45 0.45 -9.19 -9.47
CA TYR A 45 -0.64 -9.22 -10.45
C TYR A 45 -0.93 -10.63 -10.98
N ASP A 46 0.06 -11.52 -11.03
CA ASP A 46 -0.15 -12.94 -11.33
C ASP A 46 -1.00 -13.62 -10.25
N TYR A 47 -0.77 -13.28 -8.97
CA TYR A 47 -1.60 -13.74 -7.87
C TYR A 47 -3.04 -13.22 -7.99
N LEU A 48 -3.22 -11.90 -8.12
CA LEU A 48 -4.55 -11.28 -8.23
C LEU A 48 -5.31 -11.77 -9.48
N GLY A 49 -4.63 -12.02 -10.59
CA GLY A 49 -5.25 -12.49 -11.83
C GLY A 49 -5.82 -13.91 -11.79
N ARG A 50 -5.51 -14.69 -10.74
CA ARG A 50 -6.09 -16.02 -10.50
C ARG A 50 -7.51 -15.94 -9.94
N ASP A 51 -7.85 -14.85 -9.28
CA ASP A 51 -9.19 -14.63 -8.75
C ASP A 51 -10.11 -14.05 -9.84
N PRO A 52 -11.30 -14.65 -10.10
CA PRO A 52 -12.20 -14.19 -11.14
C PRO A 52 -12.72 -12.75 -10.96
N GLU A 53 -12.97 -12.31 -9.72
CA GLU A 53 -13.48 -10.96 -9.43
C GLU A 53 -12.38 -9.93 -9.72
N MET A 54 -11.16 -10.19 -9.24
CA MET A 54 -10.01 -9.32 -9.52
C MET A 54 -9.63 -9.32 -11.00
N ARG A 55 -9.71 -10.47 -11.67
CA ARG A 55 -9.47 -10.57 -13.12
C ARG A 55 -10.47 -9.73 -13.91
N ALA A 56 -11.75 -9.71 -13.53
CA ALA A 56 -12.72 -8.84 -14.19
C ALA A 56 -12.32 -7.36 -14.07
N ILE A 57 -11.85 -6.93 -12.90
CA ILE A 57 -11.43 -5.54 -12.66
C ILE A 57 -10.13 -5.20 -13.40
N LEU A 58 -9.12 -6.06 -13.34
CA LEU A 58 -7.79 -5.82 -13.91
C LEU A 58 -7.82 -5.70 -15.43
N TRP A 59 -8.67 -6.47 -16.11
CA TRP A 59 -8.77 -6.48 -17.58
C TRP A 59 -9.99 -5.75 -18.14
N ALA A 60 -10.78 -5.06 -17.29
CA ALA A 60 -11.91 -4.24 -17.74
C ALA A 60 -11.51 -3.09 -18.69
N VAL A 61 -10.25 -2.63 -18.64
CA VAL A 61 -9.73 -1.54 -19.48
C VAL A 61 -8.45 -2.00 -20.18
N PRO A 62 -8.37 -1.91 -21.52
CA PRO A 62 -7.15 -2.24 -22.25
C PRO A 62 -5.91 -1.46 -21.74
N GLY A 63 -4.79 -2.16 -21.61
CA GLY A 63 -3.53 -1.57 -21.15
C GLY A 63 -3.48 -1.26 -19.65
N ARG A 64 -4.51 -1.60 -18.85
CA ARG A 64 -4.57 -1.27 -17.42
C ARG A 64 -3.47 -1.98 -16.64
N VAL A 65 -3.30 -3.28 -16.84
CA VAL A 65 -2.35 -4.11 -16.08
C VAL A 65 -0.91 -3.66 -16.35
N GLU A 66 -0.59 -3.35 -17.60
CA GLU A 66 0.73 -2.86 -18.03
C GLU A 66 1.10 -1.54 -17.34
N ARG A 67 0.15 -0.62 -17.20
CA ARG A 67 0.35 0.63 -16.44
C ARG A 67 0.45 0.37 -14.94
N LEU A 68 -0.31 -0.60 -14.43
CA LEU A 68 -0.35 -0.96 -13.03
C LEU A 68 0.97 -1.60 -12.56
N TYR A 69 1.62 -2.42 -13.40
CA TYR A 69 2.97 -2.94 -13.12
C TYR A 69 3.97 -1.84 -12.78
N GLY A 70 4.04 -0.78 -13.60
CA GLY A 70 4.93 0.35 -13.35
C GLY A 70 4.61 1.05 -12.03
N ARG A 71 3.33 1.37 -11.79
CA ARG A 71 2.89 2.04 -10.56
C ARG A 71 3.16 1.21 -9.30
N PHE A 72 2.95 -0.10 -9.38
CA PHE A 72 3.23 -1.00 -8.26
C PHE A 72 4.74 -1.06 -7.99
N ALA A 73 5.55 -1.18 -9.05
CA ALA A 73 7.01 -1.17 -8.90
C ALA A 73 7.48 0.14 -8.26
N ASP A 74 6.90 1.29 -8.62
CA ASP A 74 7.21 2.57 -7.99
C ASP A 74 6.81 2.59 -6.50
N TRP A 75 5.59 2.15 -6.17
CA TRP A 75 5.15 2.00 -4.78
C TRP A 75 6.11 1.12 -3.96
N TYR A 76 6.54 -0.01 -4.51
CA TYR A 76 7.47 -0.92 -3.83
C TYR A 76 8.84 -0.28 -3.61
N ARG A 77 9.36 0.48 -4.57
CA ARG A 77 10.63 1.22 -4.40
C ARG A 77 10.52 2.30 -3.33
N GLU A 78 9.38 2.98 -3.26
CA GLU A 78 9.14 4.04 -2.28
C GLU A 78 9.15 3.52 -0.83
N LEU A 79 8.87 2.23 -0.59
CA LEU A 79 9.04 1.58 0.74
C LEU A 79 10.48 1.69 1.26
N PHE A 80 11.46 1.91 0.38
CA PHE A 80 12.88 2.00 0.68
C PHE A 80 13.44 3.41 0.43
N SER A 81 12.58 4.41 0.25
CA SER A 81 12.99 5.79 -0.06
C SER A 81 13.77 6.46 1.08
N GLY A 82 13.48 6.09 2.32
CA GLY A 82 13.96 6.79 3.51
C GLY A 82 13.23 8.10 3.81
N VAL A 83 12.14 8.42 3.09
CA VAL A 83 11.31 9.61 3.31
C VAL A 83 9.87 9.18 3.54
N TYR A 84 9.40 9.35 4.77
CA TYR A 84 8.03 8.99 5.19
C TYR A 84 7.40 10.20 5.87
N ASP A 85 6.85 11.10 5.07
CA ASP A 85 6.27 12.38 5.48
C ASP A 85 4.77 12.48 5.13
N GLU A 86 4.17 13.67 5.27
CA GLU A 86 2.78 13.91 4.88
C GLU A 86 2.53 13.53 3.41
N HIS A 87 3.48 13.81 2.51
CA HIS A 87 3.32 13.49 1.09
C HIS A 87 3.27 11.98 0.86
N TYR A 88 4.12 11.22 1.56
CA TYR A 88 4.08 9.77 1.59
C TYR A 88 2.71 9.26 2.02
N ALA A 89 2.21 9.74 3.17
CA ALA A 89 0.93 9.32 3.72
C ALA A 89 -0.27 9.68 2.81
N GLU A 90 -0.28 10.87 2.22
CA GLU A 90 -1.34 11.27 1.28
C GLU A 90 -1.34 10.41 0.02
N ASN A 91 -0.16 10.05 -0.50
CA ASN A 91 -0.06 9.14 -1.64
C ASN A 91 -0.65 7.76 -1.31
N ARG A 92 -0.33 7.21 -0.12
CA ARG A 92 -0.91 5.93 0.36
C ARG A 92 -2.41 6.01 0.59
N ARG A 93 -2.88 7.12 1.14
CA ARG A 93 -4.31 7.39 1.30
C ARG A 93 -5.02 7.39 -0.06
N ARG A 94 -4.48 8.10 -1.04
CA ARG A 94 -5.03 8.13 -2.41
C ARG A 94 -5.07 6.73 -3.02
N ILE A 95 -4.03 5.90 -2.80
CA ILE A 95 -4.02 4.50 -3.23
C ILE A 95 -5.19 3.75 -2.58
N GLY A 96 -5.39 3.85 -1.27
CA GLY A 96 -6.51 3.22 -0.57
C GLY A 96 -7.88 3.66 -1.12
N LEU A 97 -8.08 4.96 -1.32
CA LEU A 97 -9.31 5.52 -1.91
C LEU A 97 -9.56 5.02 -3.34
N VAL A 98 -8.51 4.85 -4.15
CA VAL A 98 -8.67 4.29 -5.50
C VAL A 98 -9.15 2.84 -5.46
N HIS A 99 -8.64 2.03 -4.53
CA HIS A 99 -9.12 0.66 -4.34
C HIS A 99 -10.58 0.63 -3.87
N ALA A 100 -10.92 1.45 -2.86
CA ALA A 100 -12.28 1.60 -2.35
C ALA A 100 -13.28 2.00 -3.45
N ARG A 101 -12.93 2.99 -4.27
CA ARG A 101 -13.76 3.42 -5.42
C ARG A 101 -14.03 2.29 -6.41
N LEU A 102 -13.02 1.44 -6.66
CA LEU A 102 -13.16 0.30 -7.56
C LEU A 102 -13.92 -0.88 -6.94
N GLY A 103 -14.37 -0.75 -5.68
CA GLY A 103 -15.03 -1.83 -4.94
C GLY A 103 -14.11 -2.96 -4.53
N ILE A 104 -12.78 -2.79 -4.65
CA ILE A 104 -11.81 -3.82 -4.29
C ILE A 104 -11.78 -3.89 -2.77
N ARG A 105 -12.27 -4.99 -2.19
CA ARG A 105 -12.34 -5.16 -0.73
C ARG A 105 -10.95 -5.46 -0.12
N PRO A 106 -10.70 -5.10 1.15
CA PRO A 106 -9.44 -5.43 1.83
C PRO A 106 -9.06 -6.92 1.79
N GLY A 107 -10.05 -7.81 1.69
CA GLY A 107 -9.85 -9.25 1.53
C GLY A 107 -9.10 -9.67 0.26
N PHE A 108 -8.97 -8.81 -0.76
CA PHE A 108 -8.10 -9.05 -1.91
C PHE A 108 -6.70 -8.48 -1.73
N ILE A 109 -6.59 -7.35 -1.04
CA ILE A 109 -5.33 -6.61 -0.89
C ILE A 109 -4.45 -7.23 0.18
N ILE A 110 -5.01 -7.54 1.35
CA ILE A 110 -4.24 -8.06 2.49
C ILE A 110 -3.54 -9.39 2.13
N PRO A 111 -4.21 -10.38 1.51
CA PRO A 111 -3.51 -11.60 1.06
C PRO A 111 -2.45 -11.34 -0.02
N ALA A 112 -2.70 -10.40 -0.93
CA ALA A 112 -1.73 -10.05 -1.97
C ALA A 112 -0.46 -9.39 -1.40
N MET A 113 -0.57 -8.69 -0.26
CA MET A 113 0.59 -8.20 0.49
C MET A 113 1.43 -9.33 1.10
N GLY A 114 0.84 -10.51 1.33
CA GLY A 114 1.59 -11.71 1.70
C GLY A 114 2.60 -12.13 0.64
N ILE A 115 2.28 -11.96 -0.65
CA ILE A 115 3.22 -12.23 -1.76
C ILE A 115 4.39 -11.23 -1.74
N VAL A 116 4.09 -9.96 -1.44
CA VAL A 116 5.11 -8.93 -1.28
C VAL A 116 6.05 -9.28 -0.14
N GLN A 117 5.50 -9.67 1.02
CA GLN A 117 6.28 -10.08 2.18
C GLN A 117 7.13 -11.32 1.87
N GLU A 118 6.54 -12.38 1.35
CA GLU A 118 7.23 -13.64 1.02
C GLU A 118 8.49 -13.39 0.17
N LEU A 119 8.32 -12.76 -1.00
CA LEU A 119 9.43 -12.51 -1.92
C LEU A 119 10.48 -11.57 -1.31
N SER A 120 10.05 -10.56 -0.56
CA SER A 120 10.98 -9.61 0.07
C SER A 120 11.83 -10.31 1.14
N LEU A 121 11.20 -11.14 1.97
CA LEU A 121 11.86 -11.88 3.05
C LEU A 121 12.81 -12.95 2.51
N GLU A 122 12.39 -13.69 1.47
CA GLU A 122 13.25 -14.66 0.78
C GLU A 122 14.51 -14.01 0.19
N HIS A 123 14.34 -12.85 -0.45
CA HIS A 123 15.47 -12.14 -1.01
C HIS A 123 16.39 -11.58 0.07
N MET A 124 15.84 -10.96 1.13
CA MET A 124 16.62 -10.49 2.27
C MET A 124 17.44 -11.63 2.90
N ASN A 125 16.83 -12.81 3.09
CA ASN A 125 17.53 -13.98 3.61
C ASN A 125 18.66 -14.47 2.69
N THR A 126 18.55 -14.24 1.38
CA THR A 126 19.56 -14.64 0.40
C THR A 126 20.73 -13.66 0.32
N VAL A 127 20.47 -12.34 0.41
CA VAL A 127 21.47 -11.31 0.12
C VAL A 127 22.10 -10.66 1.34
N LEU A 128 21.48 -10.75 2.51
CA LEU A 128 21.97 -10.12 3.73
C LEU A 128 22.77 -11.08 4.61
N LYS A 129 23.64 -10.52 5.45
CA LYS A 129 24.29 -11.30 6.51
C LYS A 129 23.30 -11.60 7.62
N ALA A 130 23.49 -12.72 8.32
CA ALA A 130 22.67 -13.09 9.48
C ALA A 130 22.61 -11.98 10.56
N THR A 131 23.67 -11.20 10.71
CA THR A 131 23.74 -10.06 11.65
C THR A 131 22.89 -8.86 11.24
N GLU A 132 22.52 -8.75 9.97
CA GLU A 132 21.74 -7.63 9.39
C GLU A 132 20.26 -8.01 9.22
N LEU A 133 19.98 -9.30 9.07
CA LEU A 133 18.66 -9.83 8.69
C LEU A 133 17.55 -9.42 9.66
N TYR A 134 17.75 -9.55 10.98
CA TYR A 134 16.72 -9.20 11.95
C TYR A 134 16.30 -7.73 11.85
N ALA A 135 17.27 -6.81 11.81
CA ALA A 135 16.98 -5.38 11.71
C ALA A 135 16.28 -5.03 10.37
N ALA A 136 16.67 -5.71 9.29
CA ALA A 136 16.04 -5.56 7.98
C ALA A 136 14.57 -6.00 7.99
N VAL A 137 14.30 -7.21 8.48
CA VAL A 137 12.94 -7.75 8.61
C VAL A 137 12.10 -6.88 9.53
N GLU A 138 12.64 -6.47 10.69
CA GLU A 138 11.93 -5.62 11.64
C GLU A 138 11.52 -4.28 11.00
N ALA A 139 12.43 -3.61 10.29
CA ALA A 139 12.13 -2.34 9.65
C ALA A 139 11.11 -2.51 8.50
N PHE A 140 11.24 -3.58 7.71
CA PHE A 140 10.34 -3.91 6.61
C PHE A 140 8.92 -4.23 7.11
N GLU A 141 8.78 -5.09 8.11
CA GLU A 141 7.46 -5.44 8.67
C GLU A 141 6.76 -4.22 9.29
N LYS A 142 7.50 -3.33 9.95
CA LYS A 142 6.92 -2.09 10.48
C LYS A 142 6.40 -1.17 9.38
N ILE A 143 7.15 -0.97 8.28
CA ILE A 143 6.65 -0.11 7.19
C ILE A 143 5.47 -0.76 6.47
N ILE A 144 5.46 -2.09 6.26
CA ILE A 144 4.31 -2.82 5.70
C ILE A 144 3.07 -2.68 6.60
N ALA A 145 3.23 -2.75 7.93
CA ALA A 145 2.13 -2.53 8.85
C ALA A 145 1.55 -1.10 8.73
N ILE A 146 2.41 -0.09 8.57
CA ILE A 146 1.99 1.31 8.35
C ILE A 146 1.26 1.45 7.00
N GLU A 147 1.78 0.85 5.93
CA GLU A 147 1.13 0.84 4.60
C GLU A 147 -0.29 0.30 4.67
N LEU A 148 -0.45 -0.90 5.25
CA LEU A 148 -1.74 -1.56 5.40
C LEU A 148 -2.71 -0.73 6.25
N ALA A 149 -2.22 -0.12 7.33
CA ALA A 149 -3.03 0.73 8.19
C ALA A 149 -3.54 1.97 7.44
N ILE A 150 -2.69 2.71 6.72
CA ILE A 150 -3.13 3.89 5.97
C ILE A 150 -4.15 3.51 4.89
N ILE A 151 -3.90 2.42 4.18
CA ILE A 151 -4.85 1.92 3.18
C ILE A 151 -6.19 1.61 3.85
N GLN A 152 -6.20 0.87 4.97
CA GLN A 152 -7.42 0.49 5.67
C GLN A 152 -8.19 1.69 6.23
N GLU A 153 -7.51 2.68 6.81
CA GLU A 153 -8.12 3.93 7.27
C GLU A 153 -8.79 4.70 6.12
N SER A 154 -8.22 4.61 4.91
CA SER A 154 -8.83 5.22 3.72
C SER A 154 -10.16 4.56 3.32
N TYR A 155 -10.34 3.26 3.57
CA TYR A 155 -11.65 2.60 3.40
C TYR A 155 -12.66 3.11 4.42
N GLY A 156 -12.24 3.28 5.68
CA GLY A 156 -13.09 3.85 6.72
C GLY A 156 -13.56 5.26 6.36
N GLU A 157 -12.61 6.12 5.96
CA GLU A 157 -12.89 7.49 5.52
C GLU A 157 -13.87 7.53 4.34
N ALA A 158 -13.69 6.65 3.35
CA ALA A 158 -14.59 6.51 2.21
C ALA A 158 -16.01 6.14 2.65
N VAL A 159 -16.15 5.11 3.50
CA VAL A 159 -17.47 4.70 4.00
C VAL A 159 -18.15 5.83 4.78
N GLU A 160 -17.43 6.51 5.66
CA GLU A 160 -17.97 7.63 6.41
C GLU A 160 -18.43 8.77 5.50
N ALA A 161 -17.64 9.13 4.49
CA ALA A 161 -18.01 10.15 3.51
C ALA A 161 -19.28 9.76 2.75
N GLY A 162 -19.40 8.50 2.32
CA GLY A 162 -20.59 8.00 1.65
C GLY A 162 -21.84 7.98 2.55
N ILE A 163 -21.70 7.62 3.82
CA ILE A 163 -22.80 7.68 4.80
C ILE A 163 -23.25 9.13 5.00
N ARG A 164 -22.30 10.07 5.17
CA ARG A 164 -22.61 11.51 5.28
C ARG A 164 -23.33 12.04 4.04
N ALA A 165 -23.01 11.49 2.87
CA ALA A 165 -23.68 11.81 1.60
C ALA A 165 -25.03 11.09 1.39
N GLY A 166 -25.50 10.30 2.37
CA GLY A 166 -26.81 9.65 2.34
C GLY A 166 -26.87 8.32 1.57
N MET A 167 -25.73 7.66 1.34
CA MET A 167 -25.70 6.36 0.66
C MET A 167 -26.34 5.26 1.51
N ALA A 168 -27.30 4.55 0.94
CA ALA A 168 -28.16 3.61 1.66
C ALA A 168 -27.53 2.22 1.89
N SER A 169 -26.49 1.84 1.15
CA SER A 169 -25.79 0.56 1.30
C SER A 169 -24.31 0.77 1.60
N SER A 170 -23.70 -0.19 2.30
CA SER A 170 -22.26 -0.16 2.61
C SER A 170 -21.40 -0.11 1.35
N GLU A 171 -21.80 -0.80 0.28
CA GLU A 171 -21.10 -0.79 -1.00
C GLU A 171 -21.18 0.58 -1.70
N ALA A 172 -22.36 1.19 -1.73
CA ALA A 172 -22.53 2.53 -2.28
C ALA A 172 -21.79 3.57 -1.43
N ALA A 173 -21.82 3.44 -0.10
CA ALA A 173 -21.09 4.31 0.80
C ALA A 173 -19.58 4.23 0.55
N LEU A 174 -19.03 3.03 0.42
CA LEU A 174 -17.61 2.83 0.11
C LEU A 174 -17.22 3.43 -1.25
N THR A 175 -17.90 3.02 -2.31
CA THR A 175 -17.49 3.35 -3.69
C THR A 175 -17.72 4.82 -4.02
N GLN A 176 -18.88 5.36 -3.67
CA GLN A 176 -19.21 6.76 -3.95
C GLN A 176 -18.55 7.72 -2.97
N GLY A 177 -18.40 7.34 -1.70
CA GLY A 177 -17.64 8.13 -0.73
C GLY A 177 -16.17 8.28 -1.11
N ALA A 178 -15.54 7.22 -1.61
CA ALA A 178 -14.18 7.29 -2.16
C ALA A 178 -14.10 8.22 -3.39
N GLU A 179 -15.08 8.16 -4.30
CA GLU A 179 -15.13 9.03 -5.47
C GLU A 179 -15.29 10.52 -5.08
N LEU A 180 -16.09 10.84 -4.05
CA LEU A 180 -16.22 12.19 -3.53
C LEU A 180 -14.87 12.73 -3.01
N LEU A 181 -14.20 11.95 -2.14
CA LEU A 181 -12.92 12.34 -1.55
C LEU A 181 -11.79 12.49 -2.59
N LEU A 182 -11.83 11.70 -3.66
CA LEU A 182 -10.86 11.79 -4.76
C LEU A 182 -11.07 13.03 -5.64
N ARG A 183 -12.29 13.57 -5.71
CA ARG A 183 -12.61 14.79 -6.48
C ARG A 183 -12.27 16.07 -5.74
N GLU A 184 -12.39 16.09 -4.41
CA GLU A 184 -12.10 17.28 -3.60
C GLU A 184 -10.61 17.68 -3.58
N LYS A 185 -9.70 16.74 -3.92
CA LYS A 185 -8.25 16.95 -3.95
C LYS A 185 -7.66 16.96 -5.38
N ALA A 186 -8.49 16.99 -6.42
CA ALA A 186 -8.07 17.10 -7.83
C ALA A 186 -8.12 18.56 -8.29
#